data_AF-A0A945GYB7-F1
#
_entry.id   AF-A0A945GYB7-F1
#
_cell.length_a   1.000
_cell.length_b   1.000
_cell.length_c   1.000
_cell.angle_alpha   90.00
_cell.angle_beta   90.00
_cell.angle_gamma   90.00
#
_symmetry.space_group_name_H-M   'P 1'
#
loop_
_entity.id
_entity.type
_entity.pdbx_description
1 polymer ?
#
loop_
_entity_poly.entity_id
_entity_poly.type
_entity_poly.pdbx_seq_one_letter_code
_entity_poly.pdbx_strand_id
1 'polypeptide(L)'
;MKILIGTACLVGALLGLSACQTAPDDTGSGKITLTEKSKARFEDYLKLDMPLYFAISDDGNSIGYTFCPSANCADYSARYSAIQYCEVNSNGKACRIYAHGTQVVWKNPTG
;
A
#
# COMPACT_ATOMS: atom_id res chain seq x y z
N MET A 1 -3.75 -17.86 20.36
CA MET A 1 -3.78 -19.28 19.98
C MET A 1 -3.50 -19.36 18.48
N LYS A 2 -2.37 -19.93 18.09
CA LYS A 2 -1.95 -20.10 16.70
C LYS A 2 -2.88 -21.10 16.02
N ILE A 3 -3.44 -20.76 14.86
CA ILE A 3 -4.02 -21.75 13.96
C ILE A 3 -3.01 -21.95 12.83
N LEU A 4 -2.06 -22.84 13.09
CA LEU A 4 -1.23 -23.48 12.08
C LEU A 4 -2.12 -24.55 11.42
N ILE A 5 -2.48 -24.36 10.14
CA ILE A 5 -3.01 -25.46 9.33
C ILE A 5 -2.06 -25.63 8.14
N GLY A 6 -0.98 -26.38 8.41
CA GLY A 6 -0.27 -27.08 7.35
C GLY A 6 -1.09 -28.31 7.00
N THR A 7 -1.91 -28.22 5.96
CA THR A 7 -2.68 -29.37 5.46
C THR A 7 -1.86 -30.10 4.41
N ALA A 8 -1.62 -31.37 4.67
CA ALA A 8 -0.82 -32.29 3.87
C ALA A 8 -1.29 -32.37 2.41
N CYS A 9 -0.34 -32.24 1.48
CA CYS A 9 -0.53 -32.57 0.06
C CYS A 9 -0.73 -34.09 -0.08
N LEU A 10 -1.99 -34.54 -0.11
CA LEU A 10 -2.33 -35.85 -0.65
C LEU A 10 -2.37 -35.76 -2.17
N VAL A 11 -1.57 -36.61 -2.80
CA VAL A 11 -1.33 -36.71 -4.24
C VAL A 11 -2.64 -37.03 -4.97
N GLY A 12 -3.14 -36.06 -5.74
CA GLY A 12 -4.20 -36.23 -6.72
C GLY A 12 -3.73 -35.68 -8.06
N ALA A 13 -3.24 -36.56 -8.93
CA ALA A 13 -2.91 -36.22 -10.30
C ALA A 13 -4.21 -36.04 -11.10
N LEU A 14 -4.60 -34.81 -11.40
CA LEU A 14 -5.53 -34.41 -12.48
C LEU A 14 -5.43 -32.89 -12.67
N LEU A 15 -5.42 -32.47 -13.93
CA LEU A 15 -5.07 -31.13 -14.42
C LEU A 15 -5.93 -30.02 -13.79
N GLY A 16 -5.31 -29.21 -12.94
CA GLY A 16 -5.85 -27.94 -12.47
C GLY A 16 -4.69 -27.01 -12.18
N LEU A 17 -4.48 -26.02 -13.05
CA LEU A 17 -3.60 -24.89 -12.75
C LEU A 17 -4.26 -24.10 -11.62
N SER A 18 -4.02 -24.51 -10.37
CA SER A 18 -4.23 -23.64 -9.22
C SER A 18 -3.20 -22.52 -9.32
N ALA A 19 -3.54 -21.48 -10.10
CA ALA A 19 -2.87 -20.20 -10.02
C ALA A 19 -2.98 -19.76 -8.57
N CYS A 20 -1.84 -19.54 -7.90
CA CYS A 20 -1.81 -18.79 -6.66
C CYS A 20 -2.38 -17.40 -6.96
N GLN A 21 -3.68 -17.18 -6.73
CA GLN A 21 -4.29 -15.86 -6.77
C GLN A 21 -3.92 -15.14 -5.48
N THR A 22 -2.64 -14.84 -5.31
CA THR A 22 -2.22 -13.85 -4.31
C THR A 22 -2.71 -12.52 -4.87
N ALA A 23 -3.63 -11.85 -4.17
CA ALA A 23 -4.03 -10.49 -4.55
C ALA A 23 -2.77 -9.62 -4.72
N PRO A 24 -2.72 -8.74 -5.74
CA PRO A 24 -1.56 -7.88 -5.93
C PRO A 24 -1.32 -7.05 -4.68
N ASP A 25 -0.11 -7.17 -4.13
CA ASP A 25 0.30 -6.39 -2.99
C ASP A 25 0.80 -5.02 -3.47
N ASP A 26 -0.08 -4.04 -3.41
CA ASP A 26 0.28 -2.66 -3.80
C ASP A 26 1.04 -1.91 -2.68
N THR A 27 1.42 -2.60 -1.61
CA THR A 27 2.35 -2.07 -0.60
C THR A 27 3.74 -1.99 -1.18
N GLY A 28 4.40 -0.86 -0.98
CA GLY A 28 5.75 -0.67 -1.51
C GLY A 28 6.78 -1.47 -0.74
N SER A 29 7.90 -1.71 -1.40
CA SER A 29 9.03 -2.44 -0.83
C SER A 29 10.35 -1.95 -1.39
N GLY A 30 11.45 -2.32 -0.73
CA GLY A 30 12.77 -1.91 -1.17
C GLY A 30 13.24 -0.60 -0.55
N LYS A 31 14.43 -0.15 -0.93
CA LYS A 31 15.00 1.10 -0.45
C LYS A 31 14.23 2.26 -1.06
N ILE A 32 13.67 3.13 -0.22
CA ILE A 32 13.04 4.38 -0.64
C ILE A 32 13.61 5.56 0.14
N THR A 33 13.80 6.68 -0.55
CA THR A 33 14.17 7.95 0.07
C THR A 33 13.12 8.98 -0.32
N LEU A 34 12.38 9.49 0.66
CA LEU A 34 11.43 10.58 0.45
C LEU A 34 12.20 11.87 0.18
N THR A 35 11.80 12.63 -0.84
CA THR A 35 12.25 14.01 -1.00
C THR A 35 11.73 14.89 0.15
N GLU A 36 12.37 16.03 0.42
CA GLU A 36 11.91 16.94 1.47
C GLU A 36 10.45 17.39 1.27
N LYS A 37 10.04 17.58 0.01
CA LYS A 37 8.65 17.85 -0.35
C LYS A 37 7.74 16.71 0.09
N SER A 38 8.06 15.46 -0.25
CA SER A 38 7.26 14.29 0.14
C SER A 38 7.21 14.09 1.65
N LYS A 39 8.33 14.34 2.36
CA LYS A 39 8.37 14.32 3.84
C LYS A 39 7.39 15.32 4.45
N ALA A 40 7.45 16.58 4.02
CA ALA A 40 6.54 17.62 4.51
C ALA A 40 5.07 17.26 4.25
N ARG A 41 4.75 16.71 3.07
CA ARG A 41 3.39 16.27 2.74
C ARG A 41 2.95 15.04 3.56
N PHE A 42 3.89 14.16 3.91
CA PHE A 42 3.61 13.05 4.81
C PHE A 42 3.32 13.55 6.23
N GLU A 43 4.06 14.54 6.73
CA GLU A 43 3.76 15.17 8.02
C GLU A 43 2.39 15.85 8.05
N ASP A 44 1.98 16.51 6.96
CA ASP A 44 0.62 17.08 6.84
C ASP A 44 -0.46 15.98 6.88
N TYR A 45 -0.21 14.88 6.18
CA TYR A 45 -1.10 13.72 6.17
C TYR A 45 -1.29 13.13 7.58
N LEU A 46 -0.22 13.05 8.38
CA LEU A 46 -0.27 12.54 9.76
C LEU A 46 -1.06 13.44 10.73
N LYS A 47 -1.31 14.70 10.36
CA LYS A 47 -2.11 15.65 11.17
C LYS A 47 -3.61 15.57 10.88
N LEU A 48 -4.03 14.79 9.90
CA LEU A 48 -5.45 14.59 9.59
C LEU A 48 -6.12 13.79 10.71
N ASP A 49 -7.39 14.06 11.00
CA ASP A 49 -8.12 13.36 12.07
C ASP A 49 -8.30 11.85 11.77
N MET A 50 -8.48 11.51 10.48
CA MET A 50 -8.67 10.14 10.02
C MET A 50 -7.94 9.90 8.68
N PRO A 51 -6.61 9.80 8.69
CA PRO A 51 -5.84 9.42 7.51
C PRO A 51 -6.14 7.96 7.15
N LEU A 52 -6.28 7.66 5.85
CA LEU A 52 -6.55 6.30 5.37
C LEU A 52 -5.31 5.72 4.71
N TYR A 53 -4.95 6.18 3.52
CA TYR A 53 -3.79 5.65 2.81
C TYR A 53 -2.89 6.76 2.30
N PHE A 54 -1.59 6.54 2.36
CA PHE A 54 -0.58 7.38 1.73
C PHE A 54 0.20 6.54 0.73
N ALA A 55 0.17 6.96 -0.53
CA ALA A 55 0.94 6.39 -1.63
C ALA A 55 2.09 7.31 -2.02
N ILE A 56 3.18 6.72 -2.47
CA ILE A 56 4.36 7.43 -2.96
C ILE A 56 4.91 6.75 -4.21
N SER A 57 5.47 7.54 -5.12
CA SER A 57 6.17 7.02 -6.30
C SER A 57 7.48 6.33 -5.92
N ASP A 58 7.92 5.38 -6.74
CA ASP A 58 9.16 4.62 -6.48
C ASP A 58 10.43 5.49 -6.39
N ASP A 59 10.41 6.70 -6.96
CA ASP A 59 11.48 7.70 -6.84
C ASP A 59 11.35 8.63 -5.61
N GLY A 60 10.31 8.44 -4.79
CA GLY A 60 10.08 9.18 -3.56
C GLY A 60 9.59 10.62 -3.74
N ASN A 61 9.24 11.05 -4.96
CA ASN A 61 8.99 12.47 -5.28
C ASN A 61 7.51 12.86 -5.42
N SER A 62 6.65 11.95 -5.85
CA SER A 62 5.21 12.18 -6.05
C SER A 62 4.42 11.40 -5.02
N ILE A 63 3.33 12.00 -4.54
CA ILE A 63 2.52 11.46 -3.44
C ILE A 63 1.04 11.56 -3.79
N GLY A 64 0.25 10.72 -3.14
CA GLY A 64 -1.21 10.79 -3.13
C GLY A 64 -1.72 10.21 -1.82
N TYR A 65 -2.77 10.79 -1.25
CA TYR A 65 -3.35 10.26 -0.02
C TYR A 65 -4.87 10.40 0.01
N THR A 66 -5.48 9.57 0.84
CA THR A 66 -6.90 9.63 1.17
C THR A 66 -7.08 9.78 2.67
N PHE A 67 -8.17 10.44 3.03
CA PHE A 67 -8.59 10.63 4.41
C PHE A 67 -10.10 10.66 4.48
N CYS A 68 -10.61 10.49 5.68
CA CYS A 68 -12.02 10.43 5.97
C CYS A 68 -12.45 11.77 6.59
N PRO A 69 -13.27 12.60 5.91
CA PRO A 69 -13.71 13.89 6.48
C PRO A 69 -14.80 13.75 7.55
N SER A 70 -15.46 12.59 7.65
CA SER A 70 -16.50 12.27 8.63
C SER A 70 -16.59 10.76 8.81
N ALA A 71 -17.14 10.28 9.93
CA ALA A 71 -17.11 8.86 10.33
C ALA A 71 -17.71 7.82 9.33
N ASN A 72 -18.37 8.27 8.25
CA ASN A 72 -19.11 7.42 7.32
C ASN A 72 -18.42 7.26 5.96
N CYS A 73 -17.09 7.24 5.89
CA CYS A 73 -16.37 6.98 4.64
C CYS A 73 -16.27 5.48 4.34
N ALA A 74 -16.46 5.12 3.07
CA ALA A 74 -16.24 3.77 2.60
C ALA A 74 -14.75 3.56 2.30
N ASP A 75 -14.10 2.66 3.05
CA ASP A 75 -12.67 2.36 2.92
C ASP A 75 -12.31 1.63 1.61
N TYR A 76 -13.29 1.00 0.96
CA TYR A 76 -13.06 0.02 -0.11
C TYR A 76 -12.26 0.57 -1.31
N SER A 77 -12.46 1.84 -1.68
CA SER A 77 -11.72 2.48 -2.78
C SER A 77 -10.58 3.39 -2.31
N ALA A 78 -10.48 3.69 -1.01
CA ALA A 78 -9.55 4.69 -0.49
C ALA A 78 -8.08 4.36 -0.79
N ARG A 79 -7.75 3.07 -0.75
CA ARG A 79 -6.40 2.56 -1.09
C ARG A 79 -6.06 2.77 -2.56
N TYR A 80 -6.96 2.38 -3.46
CA TYR A 80 -6.79 2.56 -4.90
C TYR A 80 -6.74 4.04 -5.28
N SER A 81 -7.61 4.87 -4.70
CA SER A 81 -7.63 6.31 -4.93
C SER A 81 -6.32 7.00 -4.52
N ALA A 82 -5.72 6.61 -3.39
CA ALA A 82 -4.42 7.16 -2.99
C ALA A 82 -3.33 6.89 -4.04
N ILE A 83 -3.29 5.68 -4.60
CA ILE A 83 -2.37 5.29 -5.67
C ILE A 83 -2.65 6.11 -6.93
N GLN A 84 -3.90 6.20 -7.37
CA GLN A 84 -4.27 6.98 -8.56
C GLN A 84 -3.89 8.47 -8.42
N TYR A 85 -4.14 9.08 -7.26
CA TYR A 85 -3.75 10.47 -7.01
C TYR A 85 -2.23 10.69 -7.06
N CYS A 86 -1.46 9.70 -6.63
CA CYS A 86 -0.02 9.72 -6.79
C CYS A 86 0.39 9.60 -8.26
N GLU A 87 -0.16 8.62 -8.98
CA GLU A 87 0.21 8.29 -10.36
C GLU A 87 -0.07 9.45 -11.33
N VAL A 88 -1.20 10.16 -11.17
CA VAL A 88 -1.55 11.35 -11.96
C VAL A 88 -0.44 12.42 -11.92
N ASN A 89 0.29 12.51 -10.81
CA ASN A 89 1.34 13.50 -10.59
C ASN A 89 2.76 12.91 -10.71
N SER A 90 2.88 11.65 -11.10
CA SER A 90 4.13 10.88 -11.04
C SER A 90 5.00 10.99 -12.30
N ASN A 91 4.46 11.54 -13.40
CA ASN A 91 5.09 11.49 -14.72
C ASN A 91 5.40 10.05 -15.18
N GLY A 92 4.45 9.13 -14.96
CA GLY A 92 4.56 7.73 -15.39
C GLY A 92 5.36 6.83 -14.45
N LYS A 93 5.65 7.27 -13.21
CA LYS A 93 6.27 6.43 -12.19
C LYS A 93 5.19 5.64 -11.46
N ALA A 94 5.45 4.36 -11.20
CA ALA A 94 4.55 3.56 -10.40
C ALA A 94 4.49 4.13 -8.97
N CYS A 95 3.30 4.08 -8.37
CA CYS A 95 3.09 4.44 -6.99
C CYS A 95 2.66 3.24 -6.16
N ARG A 96 3.10 3.22 -4.90
CA ARG A 96 2.82 2.15 -3.96
C ARG A 96 2.42 2.71 -2.61
N ILE A 97 1.67 1.92 -1.83
CA ILE A 97 1.28 2.30 -0.47
C ILE A 97 2.51 2.34 0.43
N TYR A 98 2.71 3.49 1.06
CA TYR A 98 3.76 3.75 2.04
C TYR A 98 3.22 3.70 3.47
N ALA A 99 2.01 4.24 3.69
CA ALA A 99 1.37 4.22 5.01
C ALA A 99 -0.12 3.88 4.91
N HIS A 100 -0.63 3.26 5.98
CA HIS A 100 -2.05 3.03 6.24
C HIS A 100 -2.37 3.59 7.63
N GLY A 101 -3.31 4.53 7.69
CA GLY A 101 -3.46 5.40 8.85
C GLY A 101 -2.16 6.14 9.14
N THR A 102 -1.76 6.18 10.41
CA THR A 102 -0.48 6.76 10.84
C THR A 102 0.70 5.79 10.76
N GLN A 103 0.47 4.53 10.35
CA GLN A 103 1.50 3.50 10.33
C GLN A 103 2.18 3.40 8.97
N VAL A 104 3.51 3.48 8.95
CA VAL A 104 4.32 3.14 7.78
C VAL A 104 4.27 1.62 7.58
N VAL A 105 3.82 1.19 6.40
CA VAL A 105 3.71 -0.23 5.99
C VAL A 105 4.71 -0.61 4.90
N TRP A 106 5.52 0.36 4.44
CA TRP A 106 6.55 0.13 3.43
C TRP A 106 7.54 -0.96 3.87
N LYS A 107 7.67 -2.00 3.05
CA LYS A 107 8.50 -3.17 3.34
C LYS A 107 9.95 -2.86 3.01
N ASN A 108 10.71 -2.40 4.00
CA ASN A 108 12.15 -2.28 3.82
C ASN A 108 12.75 -3.67 3.54
N PRO A 109 13.76 -3.76 2.66
CA PRO A 109 14.55 -4.96 2.54
C PRO A 109 15.29 -5.07 3.86
N THR A 110 14.75 -5.88 4.78
CA THR A 110 15.48 -6.33 5.95
C THR A 110 16.78 -6.94 5.43
N GLY A 111 17.91 -6.34 5.81
CA GLY A 111 19.24 -6.80 5.42
C GLY A 111 19.50 -8.25 5.80
#